data_AF-A0A1H9BYD8-F1
#
_entry.id   AF-A0A1H9BYD8-F1
#
_cell.length_a   1.000
_cell.length_b   1.000
_cell.length_c   1.000
_cell.angle_alpha   90.00
_cell.angle_beta   90.00
_cell.angle_gamma   90.00
#
_symmetry.space_group_name_H-M   'P 1'
#
loop_
_entity.id
_entity.type
_entity.pdbx_description
1 polymer ?
#
loop_
_entity_poly.entity_id
_entity_poly.type
_entity_poly.pdbx_seq_one_letter_code
_entity_poly.pdbx_strand_id
1 'polypeptide(L)' 'MTLRLTEEENLRLARLAQAEGRSKQEVVRLAIADRYQRMQQEEKLGEVLGRVLPKYRGLLDRLGSS' A
#
# COMPACT_ATOMS: atom_id res chain seq x y z
N MET A 1 -17.98 -9.15 8.17
CA MET A 1 -17.09 -9.86 7.24
C MET A 1 -16.60 -11.13 7.92
N THR A 2 -16.37 -12.20 7.17
CA THR A 2 -15.88 -13.47 7.74
C THR A 2 -14.60 -13.86 7.01
N LEU A 3 -13.49 -13.90 7.72
CA LEU A 3 -12.18 -14.29 7.19
C LEU A 3 -11.82 -15.67 7.73
N ARG A 4 -11.32 -16.54 6.84
CA ARG A 4 -10.70 -17.80 7.26
C ARG A 4 -9.24 -17.49 7.55
N LEU A 5 -8.89 -17.54 8.82
CA LEU A 5 -7.54 -17.35 9.32
C LEU A 5 -7.04 -18.66 9.90
N THR A 6 -5.75 -18.92 9.74
CA THR A 6 -5.04 -19.91 10.54
C THR A 6 -5.05 -19.48 12.02
N GLU A 7 -4.81 -20.44 12.91
CA GLU A 7 -4.76 -20.16 14.35
C GLU A 7 -3.69 -19.11 14.68
N GLU A 8 -2.55 -19.19 14.00
CA GLU A 8 -1.44 -18.26 14.18
C GLU A 8 -1.80 -16.83 13.74
N GLU A 9 -2.46 -16.67 12.58
CA GLU A 9 -2.93 -15.37 12.11
C GLU A 9 -3.98 -14.78 13.06
N ASN A 10 -4.89 -15.61 13.59
CA ASN A 10 -5.88 -15.18 14.56
C ASN A 10 -5.25 -14.70 15.88
N LEU A 11 -4.21 -15.38 16.35
CA LEU A 11 -3.42 -14.99 17.52
C LEU A 11 -2.68 -13.66 17.29
N ARG A 12 -2.02 -13.51 16.14
CA ARG A 12 -1.34 -12.25 15.76
C ARG A 12 -2.33 -11.09 15.68
N LEU A 13 -3.50 -11.30 15.06
CA LEU A 13 -4.56 -10.30 14.97
C LEU A 13 -5.14 -9.95 16.35
N ALA A 14 -5.27 -10.93 17.26
CA ALA A 14 -5.72 -10.68 18.62
C ALA A 14 -4.75 -9.79 19.40
N ARG A 15 -3.45 -10.09 19.31
CA ARG A 15 -2.40 -9.29 19.96
C ARG A 15 -2.36 -7.87 19.41
N LEU A 16 -2.47 -7.71 18.09
CA LEU A 16 -2.49 -6.40 17.45
C LEU A 16 -3.71 -5.58 17.88
N ALA A 17 -4.89 -6.19 17.87
CA ALA A 17 -6.13 -5.58 18.33
C ALA A 17 -6.06 -5.13 19.80
N GLN A 18 -5.47 -5.97 20.66
CA GLN A 18 -5.26 -5.62 22.07
C GLN A 18 -4.28 -4.46 22.23
N ALA A 19 -3.16 -4.46 21.50
CA ALA A 19 -2.16 -3.39 21.54
C ALA A 19 -2.73 -2.04 21.06
N GLU A 20 -3.64 -2.05 20.08
CA GLU A 20 -4.29 -0.86 19.57
C GLU A 20 -5.56 -0.45 20.34
N GLY A 21 -6.02 -1.27 21.31
CA GLY A 21 -7.28 -1.04 22.02
C GLY A 21 -8.52 -1.08 21.11
N ARG A 22 -8.45 -1.87 20.02
CA ARG A 22 -9.48 -1.92 18.96
C ARG A 22 -10.05 -3.31 18.80
N SER A 23 -11.17 -3.41 18.09
CA SER A 23 -11.70 -4.71 17.68
C SER A 23 -10.87 -5.32 16.54
N LYS A 24 -10.78 -6.66 16.49
CA LYS A 24 -10.11 -7.38 15.39
C LYS A 24 -10.65 -6.96 14.02
N GLN A 25 -11.95 -6.76 13.90
CA GLN A 25 -12.59 -6.35 12.64
C GLN A 25 -12.19 -4.93 12.22
N GLU A 26 -11.99 -4.04 13.18
CA GLU A 26 -11.57 -2.67 12.91
C GLU A 26 -10.10 -2.60 12.47
N VAL A 27 -9.23 -3.35 13.14
CA VAL A 27 -7.83 -3.52 12.72
C VAL A 27 -7.75 -4.01 11.28
N VAL A 28 -8.54 -5.03 10.92
CA VAL A 28 -8.58 -5.54 9.54
C VAL A 28 -9.07 -4.47 8.56
N ARG A 29 -10.12 -3.71 8.89
CA ARG A 29 -10.61 -2.64 8.00
C ARG A 29 -9.56 -1.56 7.76
N LEU A 30 -8.84 -1.16 8.82
CA LEU A 30 -7.78 -0.17 8.72
C LEU A 30 -6.58 -0.69 7.92
N ALA A 31 -6.17 -1.94 8.15
CA ALA A 31 -5.09 -2.57 7.39
C ALA A 31 -5.42 -2.67 5.89
N ILE A 32 -6.67 -2.98 5.53
CA ILE A 32 -7.12 -2.98 4.13
C ILE A 32 -7.08 -1.57 3.54
N ALA A 33 -7.60 -0.57 4.25
CA ALA A 33 -7.60 0.82 3.79
C ALA A 33 -6.16 1.33 3.57
N ASP A 34 -5.27 1.08 4.53
CA ASP A 34 -3.86 1.45 4.48
C ASP A 34 -3.12 0.77 3.32
N ARG A 35 -3.35 -0.53 3.11
CA ARG A 35 -2.81 -1.26 1.95
C ARG A 35 -3.34 -0.70 0.63
N TYR A 36 -4.63 -0.39 0.56
CA TYR A 36 -5.25 0.16 -0.64
C TYR A 36 -4.70 1.56 -0.96
N GLN A 37 -4.50 2.42 0.04
CA GLN A 37 -3.89 3.74 -0.17
C GLN A 37 -2.45 3.64 -0.66
N ARG A 38 -1.64 2.72 -0.10
CA ARG A 38 -0.27 2.47 -0.61
C ARG A 38 -0.27 2.02 -2.06
N MET A 39 -1.12 1.05 -2.41
CA MET A 39 -1.25 0.57 -3.78
C MET A 39 -1.66 1.69 -4.74
N GLN A 40 -2.66 2.51 -4.37
CA GLN A 40 -3.11 3.65 -5.17
C GLN A 40 -2.02 4.71 -5.36
N GLN A 41 -1.20 4.95 -4.34
CA GLN A 41 -0.08 5.89 -4.46
C GLN A 41 0.97 5.39 -5.46
N GLU A 42 1.29 4.09 -5.44
CA GLU A 42 2.20 3.44 -6.38
C GLU A 42 1.64 3.43 -7.81
N GLU A 43 0.36 3.10 -7.98
CA GLU A 43 -0.32 3.13 -9.28
C GLU A 43 -0.37 4.53 -9.88
N LYS A 44 -0.74 5.55 -9.07
CA LYS A 44 -0.74 6.96 -9.52
C LYS A 44 0.65 7.44 -9.89
N LEU A 45 1.68 7.04 -9.14
CA LEU A 45 3.06 7.36 -9.48
C LEU A 45 3.46 6.70 -10.80
N GLY A 46 3.12 5.42 -11.00
CA GLY A 46 3.35 4.69 -12.24
C GLY A 46 2.65 5.32 -13.45
N GLU A 47 1.39 5.74 -13.30
CA GLU A 47 0.64 6.43 -14.36
C GLU A 47 1.23 7.81 -14.68
N VAL A 48 1.55 8.61 -13.65
CA VAL A 48 2.16 9.94 -13.85
C VAL A 48 3.52 9.80 -14.52
N LEU A 49 4.38 8.90 -14.03
CA LEU A 49 5.67 8.62 -14.65
C LEU A 49 5.52 8.08 -16.07
N GLY A 50 4.56 7.17 -16.30
CA GLY A 50 4.24 6.64 -17.63
C GLY A 50 3.78 7.72 -18.62
N ARG A 51 3.11 8.77 -18.15
CA ARG A 51 2.68 9.91 -18.98
C ARG A 51 3.77 10.97 -19.16
N VAL A 52 4.57 11.22 -18.13
CA VAL A 52 5.53 12.32 -18.06
C VAL A 52 6.90 11.93 -18.62
N LEU A 53 7.39 10.73 -18.33
CA LEU A 53 8.71 10.27 -18.79
C LEU A 53 8.85 10.25 -20.32
N PRO A 54 7.88 9.79 -21.12
CA PRO A 54 7.99 9.86 -22.58
C PRO A 54 8.10 11.30 -23.10
N LYS A 55 7.44 12.25 -22.43
CA LYS A 55 7.41 13.66 -22.82
C LYS A 55 8.73 14.37 -22.55
N TYR A 56 9.47 13.97 -21.51
CA TYR A 56 10.74 14.60 -21.12
C TYR A 56 11.97 13.74 -21.37
N ARG A 57 11.81 12.55 -21.99
CA ARG A 57 12.90 11.58 -22.23
C ARG A 57 14.13 12.20 -22.88
N GLY A 58 13.95 12.93 -23.98
CA GLY A 58 15.06 13.58 -24.68
C GLY A 58 15.74 14.74 -23.92
N LEU A 59 15.09 15.28 -22.88
CA LEU A 59 15.66 16.31 -22.01
C LEU A 59 16.42 15.67 -20.83
N LEU A 60 15.89 14.57 -20.30
CA LEU A 60 16.53 13.74 -19.27
C LEU A 60 17.77 13.01 -19.80
N ASP A 61 17.73 12.49 -21.03
CA ASP A 61 18.88 11.84 -21.68
C ASP A 61 20.08 12.80 -21.85
N ARG A 62 19.81 14.10 -22.01
CA ARG A 62 20.84 15.15 -22.10
C ARG A 62 21.40 15.57 -20.74
N LEU A 63 20.61 15.46 -19.67
CA LEU A 63 21.03 15.78 -18.30
C LEU A 63 21.82 14.64 -17.65
N GLY A 64 21.57 13.38 -18.02
CA GLY A 64 22.29 12.21 -17.50
C GLY A 64 23.59 11.87 -18.25
N SER A 65 23.90 12.59 -19.34
CA SER A 65 25.09 12.36 -20.17
C SER A 65 26.27 13.29 -19.81
N SER A 66 26.34 13.79 -18.58
CA SER A 66 27.47 14.60 -18.09
C SER A 66 28.08 14.07 -16.81
#